data_AF-U4KZT4-F1
#
_entry.id   AF-U4KZT4-F1
#
_cell.length_a   1.000
_cell.length_b   1.000
_cell.length_c   1.000
_cell.angle_alpha   90.00
_cell.angle_beta   90.00
_cell.angle_gamma   90.00
#
_symmetry.space_group_name_H-M   'P 1'
#
loop_
_entity.id
_entity.type
_entity.pdbx_description
1 polymer ?
#
loop_
_entity_poly.entity_id
_entity_poly.type
_entity_poly.pdbx_seq_one_letter_code
_entity_poly.pdbx_strand_id
1 'polypeptide(L)'
;MTSTALLSPSLTNLLLPFTQRFELTADNFQRRIEHDPEGYFRRVCELLNTLEFLSSSQDPVRHLREVREGTIVSPNGSVNGGGPGTTHGGNGNGNGIKMVTPNGRNGASNANANGSSPKPESSPGASNKDAETLLAIMLNSEYVLYKLYSAHPIDMNPALSHWVGDCKKFDKYEREYRESNKEWGIKERVLKIRQAFVKGILLGEGKGFSKMTPQDVAILGKEYKIDLKTFHDALCRQGNYPSPPSSRSPSPSPRSFTPASATSPSQRPQSPDPNDITPKLLLSHQSSLHEVHSGHITVHLFTQPHLTATIPLSFVSPDSLAGMLQYNPKLTRIFVEEILKWGSDEQRVVCLQSLQSLKLGIKEAELLNDLARIVGRGDGGRGDWDGIEEEKEVRMERQVKAVQAVSTPTAWVIERIEKVVRELKGMEVWRVNEKVRLIHDTVEKWIRELEKKENTHPKQDLQRDIQLIVLFIQSVLREGGCEVQDLFYTVQGFGTRYLWCREARELMVMVCGGPGQGQ
;
A
#
# COMPACT_ATOMS: atom_id res chain seq x y z
N MET A 1 -9.02 12.96 2.69
CA MET A 1 -8.82 13.11 1.23
C MET A 1 -7.73 12.12 0.77
N THR A 2 -8.18 10.97 0.27
CA THR A 2 -7.35 9.92 -0.34
C THR A 2 -6.50 10.53 -1.46
N SER A 3 -5.30 10.00 -1.68
CA SER A 3 -4.47 10.42 -2.81
C SER A 3 -5.25 10.18 -4.10
N THR A 4 -5.78 11.27 -4.69
CA THR A 4 -6.43 11.33 -6.00
C THR A 4 -5.40 11.17 -7.09
N ALA A 5 -4.54 10.15 -7.02
CA ALA A 5 -3.70 9.79 -8.13
C ALA A 5 -4.63 9.30 -9.25
N LEU A 6 -5.11 10.26 -10.03
CA LEU A 6 -5.87 10.07 -11.25
C LEU A 6 -5.04 9.22 -12.22
N LEU A 7 -5.71 8.58 -13.18
CA LEU A 7 -5.05 7.80 -14.24
C LEU A 7 -3.83 8.57 -14.77
N SER A 8 -2.67 7.90 -14.81
CA SER A 8 -1.52 8.50 -15.48
C SER A 8 -1.86 8.80 -16.94
N PRO A 9 -1.24 9.81 -17.58
CA PRO A 9 -1.50 10.10 -19.00
C PRO A 9 -1.33 8.86 -19.91
N SER A 10 -0.36 8.00 -19.57
CA SER A 10 -0.13 6.75 -20.29
C SER A 10 -1.31 5.77 -20.20
N LEU A 11 -1.96 5.70 -19.04
CA LEU A 11 -3.09 4.82 -18.79
C LEU A 11 -4.39 5.42 -19.35
N THR A 12 -4.57 6.73 -19.22
CA THR A 12 -5.67 7.45 -19.89
C THR A 12 -5.65 7.18 -21.39
N ASN A 13 -4.50 7.39 -22.05
CA ASN A 13 -4.36 7.15 -23.49
C ASN A 13 -4.63 5.70 -23.91
N LEU A 14 -4.37 4.74 -23.02
CA LEU A 14 -4.66 3.34 -23.27
C LEU A 14 -6.17 3.02 -23.19
N LEU A 15 -6.90 3.70 -22.31
CA LEU A 15 -8.31 3.43 -22.03
C LEU A 15 -9.28 4.28 -22.87
N LEU A 16 -8.79 5.37 -23.48
CA LEU A 16 -9.55 6.28 -24.33
C LEU A 16 -10.18 5.67 -25.60
N PRO A 17 -9.56 4.67 -26.29
CA PRO A 17 -10.12 4.16 -27.54
C PRO A 17 -11.51 3.54 -27.38
N PHE A 18 -12.53 4.21 -27.94
CA PHE A 18 -13.95 3.79 -27.89
C PHE A 18 -14.30 2.73 -28.94
N THR A 19 -13.52 2.66 -30.02
CA THR A 19 -13.68 1.73 -31.16
C THR A 19 -12.69 0.56 -31.11
N GLN A 20 -11.84 0.50 -30.10
CA GLN A 20 -10.88 -0.58 -29.94
C GLN A 20 -11.53 -1.76 -29.22
N ARG A 21 -11.18 -2.98 -29.64
CA ARG A 21 -11.63 -4.20 -28.98
C ARG A 21 -11.09 -4.27 -27.56
N PHE A 22 -11.94 -4.69 -26.63
CA PHE A 22 -11.59 -4.85 -25.23
C PHE A 22 -10.37 -5.75 -25.00
N GLU A 23 -10.27 -6.86 -25.73
CA GLU A 23 -9.13 -7.78 -25.67
C GLU A 23 -7.81 -7.08 -26.00
N LEU A 24 -7.78 -6.30 -27.08
CA LEU A 24 -6.57 -5.58 -27.48
C LEU A 24 -6.17 -4.51 -26.45
N THR A 25 -7.14 -3.82 -25.85
CA THR A 25 -6.88 -2.87 -24.76
C THR A 25 -6.27 -3.57 -23.54
N ALA A 26 -6.81 -4.72 -23.14
CA ALA A 26 -6.30 -5.48 -22.01
C ALA A 26 -4.92 -6.10 -22.28
N ASP A 27 -4.68 -6.63 -23.48
CA ASP A 27 -3.37 -7.18 -23.86
C ASP A 27 -2.30 -6.08 -23.92
N ASN A 28 -2.66 -4.87 -24.36
CA ASN A 28 -1.77 -3.70 -24.30
C ASN A 28 -1.49 -3.28 -22.85
N PHE A 29 -2.47 -3.36 -21.95
CA PHE A 29 -2.28 -3.10 -20.52
C PHE A 29 -1.31 -4.11 -19.91
N GLN A 30 -1.52 -5.41 -20.13
CA GLN A 30 -0.66 -6.47 -19.61
C GLN A 30 0.79 -6.33 -20.10
N ARG A 31 1.00 -6.14 -21.40
CA ARG A 31 2.36 -5.95 -21.96
C ARG A 31 3.10 -4.76 -21.36
N ARG A 32 2.40 -3.67 -21.02
CA ARG A 32 3.04 -2.51 -20.38
C ARG A 32 3.47 -2.78 -18.94
N ILE A 33 2.88 -3.78 -18.31
CA ILE A 33 3.09 -4.09 -16.90
C ILE A 33 4.06 -5.24 -16.68
N GLU A 34 4.21 -6.16 -17.64
CA GLU A 34 5.24 -7.21 -17.61
C GLU A 34 6.65 -6.65 -17.36
N HIS A 35 6.89 -5.39 -17.71
CA HIS A 35 8.17 -4.70 -17.49
C HIS A 35 8.31 -3.98 -16.14
N ASP A 36 7.25 -3.92 -15.32
CA ASP A 36 7.25 -3.24 -14.01
C ASP A 36 6.26 -3.92 -13.02
N PRO A 37 6.70 -4.96 -12.28
CA PRO A 37 5.86 -5.69 -11.33
C PRO A 37 5.37 -4.82 -10.16
N GLU A 38 6.18 -3.88 -9.68
CA GLU A 38 5.74 -2.92 -8.65
C GLU A 38 4.70 -1.94 -9.24
N GLY A 39 4.81 -1.65 -10.53
CA GLY A 39 3.83 -0.94 -11.33
C GLY A 39 2.51 -1.69 -11.46
N TYR A 40 2.48 -3.03 -11.54
CA TYR A 40 1.27 -3.82 -11.75
C TYR A 40 0.17 -3.46 -10.77
N PHE A 41 0.48 -3.61 -9.48
CA PHE A 41 -0.49 -3.38 -8.43
C PHE A 41 -0.92 -1.92 -8.39
N ARG A 42 0.03 -0.99 -8.56
CA ARG A 42 -0.24 0.44 -8.65
C ARG A 42 -1.24 0.78 -9.76
N ARG A 43 -1.07 0.20 -10.96
CA ARG A 43 -1.97 0.44 -12.11
C ARG A 43 -3.35 -0.12 -11.86
N VAL A 44 -3.46 -1.32 -11.28
CA VAL A 44 -4.76 -1.89 -10.89
C VAL A 44 -5.49 -0.98 -9.92
N CYS A 45 -4.79 -0.43 -8.94
CA CYS A 45 -5.37 0.52 -7.99
C CYS A 45 -5.76 1.85 -8.65
N GLU A 46 -4.97 2.38 -9.59
CA GLU A 46 -5.34 3.57 -10.37
C GLU A 46 -6.67 3.36 -11.12
N LEU A 47 -6.89 2.17 -11.70
CA LEU A 47 -8.14 1.81 -12.37
C LEU A 47 -9.32 1.81 -11.39
N LEU A 48 -9.21 1.08 -10.29
CA LEU A 48 -10.28 0.95 -9.29
C LEU A 48 -10.66 2.31 -8.67
N ASN A 49 -9.65 3.10 -8.28
CA ASN A 49 -9.88 4.42 -7.71
C ASN A 49 -10.55 5.36 -8.72
N THR A 50 -10.15 5.29 -9.99
CA THR A 50 -10.76 6.10 -11.05
C THR A 50 -12.22 5.70 -11.29
N LEU A 51 -12.51 4.40 -11.33
CA LEU A 51 -13.87 3.89 -11.48
C LEU A 51 -14.77 4.37 -10.33
N GLU A 52 -14.32 4.26 -9.09
CA GLU A 52 -15.09 4.71 -7.92
C GLU A 52 -15.29 6.23 -7.91
N PHE A 53 -14.25 6.98 -8.24
CA PHE A 53 -14.30 8.44 -8.30
C PHE A 53 -15.26 8.94 -9.38
N LEU A 54 -15.14 8.44 -10.61
CA LEU A 54 -16.03 8.84 -11.71
C LEU A 54 -17.48 8.44 -11.44
N SER A 55 -17.71 7.30 -10.80
CA SER A 55 -19.08 6.82 -10.52
C SER A 55 -19.78 7.62 -9.42
N SER A 56 -19.03 8.07 -8.43
CA SER A 56 -19.55 8.88 -7.31
C SER A 56 -19.63 10.38 -7.62
N SER A 57 -18.88 10.85 -8.62
CA SER A 57 -18.83 12.26 -8.99
C SER A 57 -20.18 12.81 -9.47
N GLN A 58 -20.52 14.03 -9.06
CA GLN A 58 -21.70 14.73 -9.57
C GLN A 58 -21.54 15.12 -11.05
N ASP A 59 -20.31 15.42 -11.48
CA ASP A 59 -19.96 15.80 -12.85
C ASP A 59 -18.74 15.00 -13.34
N PRO A 60 -18.91 13.72 -13.69
CA PRO A 60 -17.80 12.86 -14.10
C PRO A 60 -17.13 13.31 -15.40
N VAL A 61 -17.89 13.96 -16.28
CA VAL A 61 -17.38 14.47 -17.56
C VAL A 61 -16.37 15.60 -17.34
N ARG A 62 -16.68 16.55 -16.44
CA ARG A 62 -15.73 17.61 -16.09
C ARG A 62 -14.43 17.03 -15.53
N HIS A 63 -14.52 16.12 -14.57
CA HIS A 63 -13.33 15.53 -13.96
C HIS A 63 -12.50 14.74 -14.99
N LEU A 64 -13.16 14.08 -15.95
CA LEU A 64 -12.47 13.42 -17.03
C LEU A 64 -11.68 14.38 -17.92
N ARG A 65 -12.25 15.57 -18.20
CA ARG A 65 -11.51 16.62 -18.92
C ARG A 65 -10.28 17.08 -18.13
N GLU A 66 -10.43 17.30 -16.82
CA GLU A 66 -9.32 17.66 -15.93
C GLU A 66 -8.20 16.60 -15.93
N VAL A 67 -8.58 15.30 -15.89
CA VAL A 67 -7.64 14.17 -16.02
C VAL A 67 -6.92 14.18 -17.36
N ARG A 68 -7.66 14.43 -18.46
CA ARG A 68 -7.11 14.42 -19.82
C ARG A 68 -6.17 15.58 -20.08
N GLU A 69 -6.50 16.75 -19.56
CA GLU A 69 -5.75 17.99 -19.77
C GLU A 69 -4.53 18.10 -18.83
N GLY A 70 -4.41 17.19 -17.85
CA GLY A 70 -3.34 17.24 -16.85
C GLY A 70 -3.49 18.40 -15.87
N THR A 71 -4.61 19.13 -15.92
CA THR A 71 -4.91 20.28 -15.09
C THR A 71 -5.55 19.81 -13.80
N ILE A 72 -4.76 19.33 -12.84
CA ILE A 72 -5.28 19.03 -11.50
C ILE A 72 -5.58 20.36 -10.81
N VAL A 73 -6.82 20.84 -10.91
CA VAL A 73 -7.29 21.98 -10.13
C VAL A 73 -7.49 21.47 -8.69
N SER A 74 -6.61 21.92 -7.79
CA SER A 74 -6.75 21.59 -6.36
C SER A 74 -8.13 22.06 -5.87
N PRO A 75 -8.91 21.21 -5.17
CA PRO A 75 -10.29 21.52 -4.76
C PRO A 75 -10.39 22.70 -3.79
N ASN A 76 -9.27 23.18 -3.24
CA ASN A 76 -9.20 24.40 -2.43
C ASN A 76 -8.63 25.54 -3.29
N GLY A 77 -9.53 26.27 -3.96
CA GLY A 77 -9.18 27.38 -4.82
C GLY A 77 -8.37 28.47 -4.12
N SER A 78 -7.10 28.56 -4.47
CA SER A 78 -6.36 29.82 -4.51
C SER A 78 -5.69 29.90 -5.88
N VAL A 79 -6.40 30.52 -6.82
CA VAL A 79 -5.82 30.91 -8.10
C VAL A 79 -4.98 32.15 -7.83
N ASN A 80 -3.71 31.96 -7.48
CA ASN A 80 -2.73 33.04 -7.54
C ASN A 80 -2.49 33.36 -9.02
N GLY A 81 -3.25 34.33 -9.53
CA GLY A 81 -3.05 34.93 -10.84
C GLY A 81 -1.75 35.74 -10.88
N GLY A 82 -0.63 35.08 -11.16
CA GLY A 82 0.59 35.72 -11.64
C GLY A 82 0.56 35.77 -13.17
N GLY A 83 0.14 36.91 -13.73
CA GLY A 83 0.12 37.12 -15.19
C GLY A 83 1.53 37.16 -15.79
N PRO A 84 1.74 36.67 -17.02
CA PRO A 84 2.99 36.88 -17.73
C PRO A 84 2.99 38.24 -18.44
N GLY A 85 4.09 38.96 -18.24
CA GLY A 85 4.35 40.28 -18.80
C GLY A 85 4.40 40.29 -20.33
N THR A 86 3.89 41.40 -20.86
CA THR A 86 4.02 41.86 -22.24
C THR A 86 5.47 42.02 -22.68
N THR A 87 5.85 41.44 -23.81
CA THR A 87 6.91 42.00 -24.68
C THR A 87 6.52 41.88 -26.15
N HIS A 88 6.82 42.96 -26.88
CA HIS A 88 6.57 43.22 -28.29
C HIS A 88 7.34 42.32 -29.26
N GLY A 89 6.78 42.19 -30.47
CA GLY A 89 7.55 42.36 -31.71
C GLY A 89 7.47 41.19 -32.69
N GLY A 90 7.06 41.46 -33.93
CA GLY A 90 7.35 40.55 -35.04
C GLY A 90 6.31 40.52 -36.15
N ASN A 91 6.38 41.51 -37.04
CA ASN A 91 5.70 41.56 -38.32
C ASN A 91 6.16 40.42 -39.25
N GLY A 92 5.27 39.81 -40.04
CA GLY A 92 5.66 38.77 -41.01
C GLY A 92 4.52 38.29 -41.91
N ASN A 93 4.42 38.93 -43.08
CA ASN A 93 3.58 38.59 -44.23
C ASN A 93 3.66 37.10 -44.67
N GLY A 94 2.54 36.56 -45.19
CA GLY A 94 2.55 35.29 -45.94
C GLY A 94 1.17 34.87 -46.48
N ASN A 95 1.01 34.99 -47.80
CA ASN A 95 -0.19 34.81 -48.63
C ASN A 95 -0.87 33.41 -48.65
N GLY A 96 -2.16 33.44 -49.05
CA GLY A 96 -2.86 32.40 -49.83
C GLY A 96 -3.77 31.48 -48.99
N ILE A 97 -5.02 31.14 -49.32
CA ILE A 97 -5.71 31.02 -50.61
C ILE A 97 -7.23 31.24 -50.35
N LYS A 98 -7.88 31.98 -51.26
CA LYS A 98 -9.34 32.18 -51.34
C LYS A 98 -10.03 30.95 -51.92
N MET A 99 -11.21 30.61 -51.39
CA MET A 99 -12.30 30.01 -52.18
C MET A 99 -13.58 30.81 -51.98
N VAL A 100 -14.21 31.06 -53.12
CA VAL A 100 -15.39 31.90 -53.37
C VAL A 100 -16.63 31.01 -53.37
N THR A 101 -17.73 31.49 -52.77
CA THR A 101 -19.09 31.33 -53.32
C THR A 101 -20.01 32.47 -52.84
N PRO A 102 -21.08 32.80 -53.58
CA PRO A 102 -21.56 34.17 -53.73
C PRO A 102 -22.86 34.51 -52.98
N ASN A 103 -23.01 35.82 -52.73
CA ASN A 103 -24.21 36.67 -52.69
C ASN A 103 -25.53 36.16 -52.10
N GLY A 104 -25.96 36.85 -51.04
CA GLY A 104 -27.35 37.09 -50.66
C GLY A 104 -27.44 38.40 -49.87
N ARG A 105 -28.38 39.27 -50.23
CA ARG A 105 -28.33 40.74 -50.10
C ARG A 105 -29.29 41.25 -49.01
N ASN A 106 -28.82 42.25 -48.26
CA ASN A 106 -29.50 43.36 -47.56
C ASN A 106 -30.71 43.11 -46.61
N GLY A 107 -30.56 43.62 -45.38
CA GLY A 107 -31.66 44.08 -44.52
C GLY A 107 -31.12 44.79 -43.28
N ALA A 108 -31.29 46.10 -43.21
CA ALA A 108 -30.71 47.00 -42.23
C ALA A 108 -31.47 47.07 -40.89
N SER A 109 -30.76 47.59 -39.88
CA SER A 109 -31.22 48.31 -38.68
C SER A 109 -32.05 47.53 -37.62
N ASN A 110 -31.51 47.38 -36.41
CA ASN A 110 -31.63 48.41 -35.37
C ASN A 110 -30.74 48.10 -34.16
N ALA A 111 -30.08 49.13 -33.64
CA ALA A 111 -29.26 49.07 -32.44
C ALA A 111 -30.15 49.00 -31.19
N ASN A 112 -29.92 48.01 -30.33
CA ASN A 112 -30.28 48.13 -28.93
C ASN A 112 -29.19 47.46 -28.08
N ALA A 113 -28.33 48.30 -27.51
CA ALA A 113 -27.25 47.91 -26.63
C ALA A 113 -27.84 47.62 -25.24
N ASN A 114 -28.20 46.37 -24.98
CA ASN A 114 -28.34 45.85 -23.62
C ASN A 114 -27.32 44.72 -23.45
N GLY A 115 -26.24 45.05 -22.72
CA GLY A 115 -25.15 44.16 -22.38
C GLY A 115 -25.65 42.96 -21.59
N SER A 116 -25.94 41.88 -22.31
CA SER A 116 -26.04 40.54 -21.79
C SER A 116 -24.81 39.81 -22.32
N SER A 117 -23.87 39.51 -21.43
CA SER A 117 -22.68 38.73 -21.78
C SER A 117 -23.12 37.48 -22.56
N PRO A 118 -22.58 37.21 -23.76
CA PRO A 118 -22.98 36.06 -24.54
C PRO A 118 -22.71 34.81 -23.72
N LYS A 119 -23.78 34.15 -23.28
CA LYS A 119 -23.72 32.84 -22.63
C LYS A 119 -23.08 31.91 -23.67
N PRO A 120 -21.92 31.29 -23.38
CA PRO A 120 -21.22 30.47 -24.37
C PRO A 120 -22.17 29.35 -24.83
N GLU A 121 -22.61 29.42 -26.08
CA GLU A 121 -23.41 28.36 -26.70
C GLU A 121 -22.55 27.09 -26.77
N SER A 122 -22.70 26.21 -25.78
CA SER A 122 -22.05 24.91 -25.78
C SER A 122 -22.60 24.12 -26.97
N SER A 123 -21.76 23.91 -27.98
CA SER A 123 -22.14 23.16 -29.17
C SER A 123 -22.64 21.76 -28.76
N PRO A 124 -23.87 21.36 -29.12
CA PRO A 124 -24.49 20.13 -28.65
C PRO A 124 -23.72 18.84 -29.01
N GLY A 125 -22.76 18.91 -29.94
CA GLY A 125 -21.88 17.78 -30.28
C GLY A 125 -20.78 17.48 -29.25
N ALA A 126 -20.38 18.44 -28.42
CA ALA A 126 -19.26 18.26 -27.48
C ALA A 126 -19.63 17.33 -26.31
N SER A 127 -20.88 17.39 -25.83
CA SER A 127 -21.35 16.59 -24.69
C SER A 127 -21.42 15.10 -24.99
N ASN A 128 -21.79 14.71 -26.22
CA ASN A 128 -21.86 13.31 -26.63
C ASN A 128 -20.46 12.68 -26.70
N LYS A 129 -19.49 13.39 -27.29
CA LYS A 129 -18.11 12.89 -27.38
C LYS A 129 -17.47 12.72 -26.00
N ASP A 130 -17.73 13.64 -25.08
CA ASP A 130 -17.28 13.52 -23.70
C ASP A 130 -17.90 12.32 -22.98
N ALA A 131 -19.19 12.04 -23.23
CA ALA A 131 -19.88 10.88 -22.69
C ALA A 131 -19.34 9.55 -23.23
N GLU A 132 -19.06 9.48 -24.53
CA GLU A 132 -18.41 8.33 -25.17
C GLU A 132 -17.02 8.09 -24.57
N THR A 133 -16.26 9.17 -24.36
CA THR A 133 -14.93 9.11 -23.74
C THR A 133 -15.00 8.57 -22.31
N LEU A 134 -15.95 9.07 -21.52
CA LEU A 134 -16.20 8.60 -20.16
C LEU A 134 -16.56 7.12 -20.15
N LEU A 135 -17.46 6.72 -21.03
CA LEU A 135 -17.91 5.34 -21.14
C LEU A 135 -16.76 4.42 -21.60
N ALA A 136 -15.94 4.84 -22.56
CA ALA A 136 -14.75 4.11 -23.01
C ALA A 136 -13.84 3.78 -21.82
N ILE A 137 -13.49 4.80 -21.03
CA ILE A 137 -12.58 4.66 -19.89
C ILE A 137 -13.16 3.70 -18.86
N MET A 138 -14.44 3.84 -18.53
CA MET A 138 -15.09 2.96 -17.56
C MET A 138 -15.10 1.51 -18.05
N LEU A 139 -15.64 1.24 -19.24
CA LEU A 139 -15.78 -0.13 -19.75
C LEU A 139 -14.42 -0.80 -19.98
N ASN A 140 -13.44 -0.08 -20.53
CA ASN A 140 -12.09 -0.62 -20.72
C ASN A 140 -11.45 -0.96 -19.37
N SER A 141 -11.63 -0.12 -18.34
CA SER A 141 -11.10 -0.38 -17.00
C SER A 141 -11.72 -1.64 -16.38
N GLU A 142 -13.05 -1.80 -16.46
CA GLU A 142 -13.74 -2.99 -15.96
C GLU A 142 -13.26 -4.25 -16.67
N TYR A 143 -13.11 -4.19 -18.00
CA TYR A 143 -12.65 -5.34 -18.76
C TYR A 143 -11.19 -5.71 -18.46
N VAL A 144 -10.31 -4.72 -18.26
CA VAL A 144 -8.93 -4.96 -17.83
C VAL A 144 -8.93 -5.71 -16.50
N LEU A 145 -9.67 -5.22 -15.49
CA LEU A 145 -9.77 -5.88 -14.18
C LEU A 145 -10.30 -7.32 -14.29
N TYR A 146 -11.26 -7.57 -15.18
CA TYR A 146 -11.72 -8.91 -15.50
C TYR A 146 -10.62 -9.78 -16.13
N LYS A 147 -9.98 -9.30 -17.20
CA LYS A 147 -9.00 -10.07 -17.98
C LYS A 147 -7.80 -10.49 -17.13
N LEU A 148 -7.33 -9.62 -16.24
CA LEU A 148 -6.21 -9.89 -15.33
C LEU A 148 -6.39 -11.16 -14.48
N TYR A 149 -7.64 -11.51 -14.12
CA TYR A 149 -7.96 -12.68 -13.30
C TYR A 149 -8.85 -13.70 -14.03
N SER A 150 -8.97 -13.59 -15.35
CA SER A 150 -9.86 -14.45 -16.14
C SER A 150 -9.46 -15.92 -16.18
N ALA A 151 -8.22 -16.25 -15.76
CA ALA A 151 -7.75 -17.62 -15.57
C ALA A 151 -8.31 -18.27 -14.30
N HIS A 152 -8.83 -17.49 -13.36
CA HIS A 152 -9.39 -17.96 -12.10
C HIS A 152 -10.93 -17.90 -12.13
N PRO A 153 -11.59 -18.73 -11.31
CA PRO A 153 -13.00 -18.57 -11.00
C PRO A 153 -13.34 -17.15 -10.52
N ILE A 154 -14.53 -16.66 -10.85
CA ILE A 154 -14.96 -15.28 -10.55
C ILE A 154 -14.98 -14.97 -9.05
N ASP A 155 -15.19 -15.99 -8.21
CA ASP A 155 -15.17 -15.89 -6.74
C ASP A 155 -13.78 -15.64 -6.16
N MET A 156 -12.72 -15.79 -6.96
CA MET A 156 -11.34 -15.43 -6.59
C MET A 156 -10.91 -14.07 -7.15
N ASN A 157 -11.74 -13.39 -7.96
CA ASN A 157 -11.36 -12.11 -8.53
C ASN A 157 -11.38 -11.02 -7.45
N PRO A 158 -10.27 -10.27 -7.22
CA PRO A 158 -10.22 -9.23 -6.19
C PRO A 158 -11.13 -8.03 -6.48
N ALA A 159 -11.56 -7.83 -7.73
CA ALA A 159 -12.52 -6.79 -8.10
C ALA A 159 -13.99 -7.21 -7.84
N LEU A 160 -14.24 -8.44 -7.37
CA LEU A 160 -15.61 -8.93 -7.14
C LEU A 160 -16.39 -8.07 -6.13
N SER A 161 -15.75 -7.67 -5.03
CA SER A 161 -16.38 -6.81 -4.02
C SER A 161 -16.75 -5.44 -4.58
N HIS A 162 -15.87 -4.86 -5.42
CA HIS A 162 -16.14 -3.63 -6.15
C HIS A 162 -17.37 -3.79 -7.05
N TRP A 163 -17.40 -4.80 -7.91
CA TRP A 163 -18.51 -5.04 -8.84
C TRP A 163 -19.84 -5.27 -8.14
N VAL A 164 -19.88 -6.16 -7.14
CA VAL A 164 -21.12 -6.43 -6.38
C VAL A 164 -21.57 -5.19 -5.61
N GLY A 165 -20.64 -4.42 -5.03
CA GLY A 165 -20.94 -3.16 -4.36
C GLY A 165 -21.53 -2.12 -5.31
N ASP A 166 -20.94 -1.98 -6.50
CA ASP A 166 -21.39 -1.06 -7.55
C ASP A 166 -22.79 -1.43 -8.05
N CYS A 167 -23.04 -2.72 -8.30
CA CYS A 167 -24.36 -3.25 -8.66
C CYS A 167 -25.43 -2.89 -7.63
N LYS A 168 -25.14 -3.09 -6.33
CA LYS A 168 -26.08 -2.75 -5.24
C LYS A 168 -26.34 -1.25 -5.18
N LYS A 169 -25.29 -0.42 -5.31
CA LYS A 169 -25.42 1.05 -5.30
C LYS A 169 -26.28 1.52 -6.47
N PHE A 170 -26.04 1.00 -7.67
CA PHE A 170 -26.81 1.37 -8.86
C PHE A 170 -28.25 0.87 -8.80
N ASP A 171 -28.50 -0.38 -8.37
CA ASP A 171 -29.87 -0.91 -8.24
C ASP A 171 -30.72 -0.08 -7.26
N LYS A 172 -30.10 0.44 -6.19
CA LYS A 172 -30.74 1.39 -5.28
C LYS A 172 -31.00 2.73 -5.97
N TYR A 173 -29.99 3.30 -6.61
CA TYR A 173 -30.08 4.57 -7.33
C TYR A 173 -31.16 4.53 -8.43
N GLU A 174 -31.22 3.46 -9.22
CA GLU A 174 -32.21 3.29 -10.28
C GLU A 174 -33.64 3.26 -9.73
N ARG A 175 -33.85 2.64 -8.57
CA ARG A 175 -35.17 2.60 -7.91
C ARG A 175 -35.62 4.01 -7.51
N GLU A 176 -34.77 4.73 -6.78
CA GLU A 176 -35.03 6.12 -6.36
C GLU A 176 -35.25 7.03 -7.57
N TYR A 177 -34.49 6.80 -8.64
CA TYR A 177 -34.62 7.55 -9.88
C TYR A 177 -35.97 7.33 -10.57
N ARG A 178 -36.40 6.06 -10.70
CA ARG A 178 -37.71 5.69 -11.27
C ARG A 178 -38.87 6.30 -10.48
N GLU A 179 -38.78 6.35 -9.16
CA GLU A 179 -39.79 6.98 -8.30
C GLU A 179 -39.89 8.50 -8.52
N SER A 180 -38.79 9.14 -8.95
CA SER A 180 -38.76 10.58 -9.19
C SER A 180 -39.33 11.04 -10.54
N ASN A 181 -39.68 10.12 -11.45
CA ASN A 181 -40.15 10.41 -12.82
C ASN A 181 -39.25 11.39 -13.61
N LYS A 182 -37.95 11.46 -13.30
CA LYS A 182 -36.99 12.28 -14.05
C LYS A 182 -36.54 11.60 -15.33
N GLU A 183 -36.23 12.38 -16.37
CA GLU A 183 -35.62 11.86 -17.60
C GLU A 183 -34.13 11.62 -17.42
N TRP A 184 -33.68 10.43 -17.81
CA TRP A 184 -32.28 10.00 -17.67
C TRP A 184 -31.33 10.96 -18.37
N GLY A 185 -30.44 11.58 -17.60
CA GLY A 185 -29.35 12.38 -18.12
C GLY A 185 -28.28 11.53 -18.79
N ILE A 186 -27.23 12.21 -19.28
CA ILE A 186 -26.08 11.56 -19.91
C ILE A 186 -25.34 10.68 -18.88
N LYS A 187 -25.15 11.20 -17.66
CA LYS A 187 -24.48 10.47 -16.57
C LYS A 187 -25.20 9.17 -16.25
N GLU A 188 -26.51 9.24 -16.09
CA GLU A 188 -27.34 8.09 -15.74
C GLU A 188 -27.27 7.02 -16.82
N ARG A 189 -27.29 7.42 -18.10
CA ARG A 189 -27.12 6.49 -19.23
C ARG A 189 -25.77 5.80 -19.23
N VAL A 190 -24.67 6.53 -18.99
CA VAL A 190 -23.32 5.95 -18.88
C VAL A 190 -23.26 4.94 -17.74
N LEU A 191 -23.77 5.29 -16.56
CA LEU A 191 -23.81 4.39 -15.40
C LEU A 191 -24.67 3.15 -15.68
N LYS A 192 -25.80 3.28 -16.39
CA LYS A 192 -26.63 2.14 -16.81
C LYS A 192 -25.84 1.14 -17.65
N ILE A 193 -25.12 1.65 -18.66
CA ILE A 193 -24.36 0.82 -19.60
C ILE A 193 -23.22 0.11 -18.88
N ARG A 194 -22.46 0.85 -18.04
CA ARG A 194 -21.42 0.25 -17.18
C ARG A 194 -22.00 -0.84 -16.30
N GLN A 195 -23.12 -0.56 -15.65
CA GLN A 195 -23.77 -1.52 -14.76
C GLN A 195 -24.19 -2.80 -15.50
N ALA A 196 -24.77 -2.66 -16.69
CA ALA A 196 -25.12 -3.80 -17.51
C ALA A 196 -23.90 -4.62 -17.91
N PHE A 197 -22.80 -3.96 -18.29
CA PHE A 197 -21.53 -4.60 -18.62
C PHE A 197 -20.96 -5.41 -17.43
N VAL A 198 -20.91 -4.80 -16.24
CA VAL A 198 -20.46 -5.47 -15.00
C VAL A 198 -21.34 -6.67 -14.66
N LYS A 199 -22.68 -6.56 -14.78
CA LYS A 199 -23.58 -7.71 -14.58
C LYS A 199 -23.31 -8.83 -15.59
N GLY A 200 -22.97 -8.49 -16.83
CA GLY A 200 -22.53 -9.47 -17.83
C GLY A 200 -21.25 -10.20 -17.42
N ILE A 201 -20.23 -9.47 -16.91
CA ILE A 201 -19.00 -10.08 -16.39
C ILE A 201 -19.31 -11.07 -15.27
N LEU A 202 -20.13 -10.65 -14.29
CA LEU A 202 -20.52 -11.48 -13.16
C LEU A 202 -21.31 -12.74 -13.57
N LEU A 203 -22.05 -12.69 -14.68
CA LEU A 203 -22.76 -13.85 -15.27
C LEU A 203 -21.85 -14.75 -16.13
N GLY A 204 -20.55 -14.44 -16.24
CA GLY A 204 -19.59 -15.23 -17.01
C GLY A 204 -19.50 -14.85 -18.50
N GLU A 205 -20.16 -13.77 -18.93
CA GLU A 205 -20.15 -13.30 -20.33
C GLU A 205 -18.86 -12.55 -20.70
N GLY A 206 -17.92 -12.40 -19.75
CA GLY A 206 -16.68 -11.65 -19.97
C GLY A 206 -15.85 -12.13 -21.17
N LYS A 207 -15.87 -13.44 -21.49
CA LYS A 207 -15.21 -13.95 -22.70
C LYS A 207 -15.88 -13.45 -23.98
N GLY A 208 -17.21 -13.32 -23.99
CA GLY A 208 -17.98 -12.77 -25.11
C GLY A 208 -17.62 -11.32 -25.41
N PHE A 209 -17.29 -10.53 -24.38
CA PHE A 209 -16.91 -9.13 -24.54
C PHE A 209 -15.54 -8.92 -25.21
N SER A 210 -14.66 -9.93 -25.26
CA SER A 210 -13.32 -9.81 -25.90
C SER A 210 -13.35 -9.26 -27.33
N LYS A 211 -14.39 -9.61 -28.09
CA LYS A 211 -14.56 -9.23 -29.50
C LYS A 211 -15.27 -7.89 -29.69
N MET A 212 -15.86 -7.34 -28.64
CA MET A 212 -16.64 -6.12 -28.67
C MET A 212 -15.77 -4.91 -28.38
N THR A 213 -16.26 -3.74 -28.78
CA THR A 213 -15.74 -2.43 -28.42
C THR A 213 -16.65 -1.78 -27.38
N PRO A 214 -16.19 -0.75 -26.65
CA PRO A 214 -17.07 0.10 -25.84
C PRO A 214 -18.29 0.65 -26.62
N GLN A 215 -18.09 1.01 -27.89
CA GLN A 215 -19.16 1.45 -28.78
C GLN A 215 -20.22 0.36 -29.01
N ASP A 216 -19.78 -0.88 -29.28
CA ASP A 216 -20.72 -1.98 -29.51
C ASP A 216 -21.57 -2.25 -28.27
N VAL A 217 -20.97 -2.19 -27.07
CA VAL A 217 -21.70 -2.35 -25.81
C VAL A 217 -22.72 -1.22 -25.59
N ALA A 218 -22.35 0.01 -25.93
CA ALA A 218 -23.25 1.17 -25.84
C ALA A 218 -24.45 1.03 -26.78
N ILE A 219 -24.24 0.54 -28.00
CA ILE A 219 -25.29 0.32 -29.01
C ILE A 219 -26.17 -0.89 -28.65
N LEU A 220 -25.56 -1.98 -28.18
CA LEU A 220 -26.29 -3.22 -27.90
C LEU A 220 -27.37 -3.03 -26.82
N GLY A 221 -27.09 -2.21 -25.81
CA GLY A 221 -28.07 -1.87 -24.77
C GLY A 221 -28.61 -3.08 -23.99
N LYS A 222 -27.87 -4.19 -23.97
CA LYS A 222 -28.32 -5.45 -23.34
C LYS A 222 -28.39 -5.28 -21.83
N GLU A 223 -29.54 -5.63 -21.25
CA GLU A 223 -29.71 -5.69 -19.80
C GLU A 223 -29.52 -7.12 -19.29
N TYR A 224 -28.86 -7.23 -18.14
CA TYR A 224 -28.60 -8.50 -17.47
C TYR A 224 -29.30 -8.50 -16.10
N LYS A 225 -30.01 -9.59 -15.80
CA LYS A 225 -30.61 -9.82 -14.48
C LYS A 225 -29.72 -10.80 -13.73
N ILE A 226 -29.26 -10.40 -12.55
CA ILE A 226 -28.36 -11.20 -11.71
C ILE A 226 -28.84 -11.16 -10.27
N ASP A 227 -28.84 -12.32 -9.61
CA ASP A 227 -29.02 -12.37 -8.16
C ASP A 227 -27.68 -12.16 -7.47
N LEU A 228 -27.45 -10.95 -6.95
CA LEU A 228 -26.21 -10.59 -6.26
C LEU A 228 -25.97 -11.39 -4.97
N LYS A 229 -27.00 -12.05 -4.42
CA LYS A 229 -26.85 -12.90 -3.22
C LYS A 229 -25.99 -14.13 -3.49
N THR A 230 -25.94 -14.59 -4.74
CA THR A 230 -25.11 -15.74 -5.16
C THR A 230 -23.61 -15.51 -4.92
N PHE A 231 -23.16 -14.26 -4.84
CA PHE A 231 -21.77 -13.91 -4.55
C PHE A 231 -21.49 -13.69 -3.07
N HIS A 232 -22.48 -13.81 -2.18
CA HIS A 232 -22.28 -13.57 -0.75
C HIS A 232 -21.20 -14.48 -0.15
N ASP A 233 -21.28 -15.78 -0.41
CA ASP A 233 -20.31 -16.76 0.10
C ASP A 233 -18.91 -16.52 -0.46
N ALA A 234 -18.82 -16.16 -1.74
CA ALA A 234 -17.56 -15.78 -2.37
C ALA A 234 -16.94 -14.56 -1.66
N LEU A 235 -17.74 -13.54 -1.39
CA LEU A 235 -17.28 -12.33 -0.71
C LEU A 235 -16.92 -12.59 0.77
N CYS A 236 -17.58 -13.52 1.46
CA CYS A 236 -17.17 -14.01 2.78
C CYS A 236 -15.83 -14.75 2.71
N ARG A 237 -15.61 -15.61 1.69
CA ARG A 237 -14.32 -16.27 1.43
C ARG A 237 -13.22 -15.30 1.00
N GLN A 238 -13.56 -14.09 0.58
CA GLN A 238 -12.62 -13.00 0.37
C GLN A 238 -12.52 -12.06 1.59
N GLY A 239 -13.25 -12.35 2.67
CA GLY A 239 -13.28 -11.58 3.92
C GLY A 239 -13.84 -10.17 3.80
N ASN A 240 -14.57 -9.89 2.73
CA ASN A 240 -15.31 -8.64 2.59
C ASN A 240 -16.55 -8.61 3.49
N TYR A 241 -17.00 -9.78 3.97
CA TYR A 241 -18.15 -9.92 4.88
C TYR A 241 -17.84 -10.94 5.97
N PRO A 242 -18.41 -10.79 7.19
CA PRO A 242 -18.31 -11.80 8.22
C PRO A 242 -18.89 -13.11 7.69
N SER A 243 -18.21 -14.22 7.98
CA SER A 243 -18.73 -15.54 7.65
C SER A 243 -20.08 -15.74 8.34
N PRO A 244 -21.10 -16.27 7.64
CA PRO A 244 -22.33 -16.65 8.30
C PRO A 244 -21.99 -17.60 9.45
N PRO A 245 -22.67 -17.52 10.60
CA PRO A 245 -22.38 -18.36 11.75
C PRO A 245 -22.42 -19.81 11.30
N SER A 246 -21.25 -20.45 11.23
CA SER A 246 -21.12 -21.80 10.67
C SER A 246 -22.05 -22.71 11.45
N SER A 247 -23.02 -23.29 10.74
CA SER A 247 -23.76 -24.44 11.25
C SER A 247 -22.72 -25.51 11.58
N ARG A 248 -22.50 -25.74 12.89
CA ARG A 248 -21.46 -26.63 13.43
C ARG A 248 -21.42 -27.93 12.61
N SER A 249 -20.37 -28.09 11.80
CA SER A 249 -20.10 -29.37 11.14
C SER A 249 -19.44 -30.31 12.16
N PRO A 250 -19.82 -31.60 12.20
CA PRO A 250 -19.31 -32.56 13.17
C PRO A 250 -17.80 -32.82 12.96
N SER A 251 -17.05 -32.75 14.06
CA SER A 251 -15.59 -32.87 14.12
C SER A 251 -15.08 -34.24 13.61
N PRO A 252 -14.07 -34.30 12.72
CA PRO A 252 -13.42 -35.54 12.31
C PRO A 252 -12.30 -35.95 13.29
N SER A 253 -12.19 -37.26 13.55
CA SER A 253 -11.26 -37.86 14.54
C SER A 253 -9.77 -37.83 14.13
N PRO A 254 -8.82 -37.90 15.09
CA PRO A 254 -7.39 -37.69 14.86
C PRO A 254 -6.70 -38.92 14.25
N ARG A 255 -5.78 -38.71 13.29
CA ARG A 255 -4.83 -39.72 12.78
C ARG A 255 -3.44 -39.56 13.40
N SER A 256 -2.79 -40.69 13.67
CA SER A 256 -1.47 -40.86 14.28
C SER A 256 -0.31 -40.75 13.27
N PHE A 257 0.77 -40.10 13.68
CA PHE A 257 2.04 -39.96 12.93
C PHE A 257 3.12 -40.94 13.43
N THR A 258 4.03 -41.35 12.55
CA THR A 258 5.25 -42.14 12.84
C THR A 258 6.52 -41.35 12.48
N PRO A 259 7.64 -41.48 13.22
CA PRO A 259 8.88 -40.73 12.98
C PRO A 259 9.93 -41.52 12.17
N ALA A 260 10.76 -40.78 11.42
CA ALA A 260 11.85 -41.30 10.58
C ALA A 260 13.26 -41.01 11.17
N SER A 261 14.22 -41.87 10.79
CA SER A 261 15.55 -42.08 11.36
C SER A 261 16.65 -41.09 10.95
N ALA A 262 17.68 -41.00 11.81
CA ALA A 262 18.86 -40.13 11.74
C ALA A 262 20.02 -40.64 10.85
N THR A 263 20.88 -39.73 10.37
CA THR A 263 22.12 -40.02 9.59
C THR A 263 23.35 -39.27 10.15
N SER A 264 24.53 -39.86 9.91
CA SER A 264 25.89 -39.75 10.48
C SER A 264 26.70 -38.42 10.42
N PRO A 265 27.84 -38.28 11.14
CA PRO A 265 28.53 -37.01 11.43
C PRO A 265 29.65 -36.63 10.46
N SER A 266 29.78 -35.32 10.18
CA SER A 266 30.81 -34.71 9.31
C SER A 266 31.87 -33.92 10.11
N GLN A 267 33.09 -33.84 9.58
CA GLN A 267 34.32 -33.37 10.23
C GLN A 267 34.30 -31.88 10.64
N ARG A 268 34.93 -31.56 11.78
CA ARG A 268 34.95 -30.24 12.42
C ARG A 268 36.07 -29.34 11.84
N PRO A 269 35.76 -28.11 11.37
CA PRO A 269 36.77 -27.14 10.90
C PRO A 269 37.71 -26.68 12.03
N GLN A 270 38.99 -26.47 11.71
CA GLN A 270 39.99 -25.86 12.61
C GLN A 270 39.69 -24.37 12.84
N SER A 271 39.90 -23.88 14.07
CA SER A 271 39.58 -22.51 14.49
C SER A 271 40.54 -21.45 13.89
N PRO A 272 40.04 -20.30 13.42
CA PRO A 272 40.86 -19.22 12.86
C PRO A 272 41.73 -18.49 13.90
N ASP A 273 42.88 -17.97 13.47
CA ASP A 273 43.82 -17.18 14.28
C ASP A 273 43.20 -15.82 14.72
N PRO A 274 43.20 -15.49 16.02
CA PRO A 274 42.63 -14.23 16.53
C PRO A 274 43.25 -12.95 15.94
N ASN A 275 44.50 -12.98 15.46
CA ASN A 275 45.15 -11.80 14.86
C ASN A 275 44.57 -11.43 13.47
N ASP A 276 43.80 -12.33 12.84
CA ASP A 276 43.26 -12.15 11.50
C ASP A 276 41.94 -11.35 11.48
N ILE A 277 41.39 -10.98 12.65
CA ILE A 277 40.01 -10.46 12.75
C ILE A 277 39.96 -8.94 12.84
N THR A 278 40.89 -8.31 13.55
CA THR A 278 40.95 -6.84 13.65
C THR A 278 41.03 -6.16 12.28
N PRO A 279 41.85 -6.63 11.31
CA PRO A 279 41.88 -6.04 9.97
C PRO A 279 40.57 -6.25 9.20
N LYS A 280 39.91 -7.41 9.37
CA LYS A 280 38.65 -7.72 8.68
C LYS A 280 37.48 -6.92 9.26
N LEU A 281 37.47 -6.71 10.58
CA LEU A 281 36.53 -5.82 11.24
C LEU A 281 36.73 -4.37 10.77
N LEU A 282 37.98 -3.95 10.51
CA LEU A 282 38.27 -2.62 9.97
C LEU A 282 37.76 -2.46 8.54
N LEU A 283 37.92 -3.49 7.71
CA LEU A 283 37.37 -3.48 6.35
C LEU A 283 35.83 -3.44 6.33
N SER A 284 35.18 -3.95 7.39
CA SER A 284 33.72 -4.07 7.47
C SER A 284 32.95 -2.75 7.53
N HIS A 285 33.57 -1.65 7.99
CA HIS A 285 32.91 -0.33 7.98
C HIS A 285 33.15 0.45 6.67
N GLN A 286 34.09 -0.01 5.83
CA GLN A 286 34.48 0.69 4.59
C GLN A 286 33.92 0.01 3.33
N SER A 287 33.61 -1.29 3.41
CA SER A 287 33.22 -2.09 2.26
C SER A 287 32.37 -3.30 2.66
N SER A 288 31.59 -3.83 1.72
CA SER A 288 30.84 -5.07 1.93
C SER A 288 31.80 -6.24 1.99
N LEU A 289 31.73 -7.02 3.07
CA LEU A 289 32.53 -8.22 3.24
C LEU A 289 31.88 -9.39 2.53
N HIS A 290 32.72 -10.27 1.98
CA HIS A 290 32.25 -11.57 1.51
C HIS A 290 31.64 -12.37 2.66
N GLU A 291 30.56 -13.13 2.39
CA GLU A 291 29.77 -13.83 3.40
C GLU A 291 30.62 -14.76 4.29
N VAL A 292 31.62 -15.42 3.70
CA VAL A 292 32.59 -16.27 4.42
C VAL A 292 33.36 -15.47 5.49
N HIS A 293 33.80 -14.25 5.17
CA HIS A 293 34.52 -13.40 6.13
C HIS A 293 33.60 -12.88 7.23
N SER A 294 32.37 -12.48 6.88
CA SER A 294 31.36 -12.10 7.87
C SER A 294 31.07 -13.26 8.81
N GLY A 295 30.92 -14.49 8.28
CA GLY A 295 30.70 -15.70 9.07
C GLY A 295 31.86 -16.02 10.01
N HIS A 296 33.11 -15.87 9.55
CA HIS A 296 34.29 -16.08 10.41
C HIS A 296 34.35 -15.07 11.56
N ILE A 297 34.08 -13.79 11.30
CA ILE A 297 34.04 -12.77 12.36
C ILE A 297 32.93 -13.10 13.36
N THR A 298 31.73 -13.44 12.87
CA THR A 298 30.60 -13.85 13.72
C THR A 298 30.95 -15.05 14.61
N VAL A 299 31.46 -16.14 14.04
CA VAL A 299 31.84 -17.34 14.79
C VAL A 299 32.90 -17.01 15.84
N HIS A 300 33.85 -16.14 15.50
CA HIS A 300 34.90 -15.78 16.44
C HIS A 300 34.39 -14.92 17.60
N LEU A 301 33.55 -13.91 17.33
CA LEU A 301 32.92 -13.09 18.37
C LEU A 301 32.12 -13.97 19.36
N PHE A 302 31.40 -14.97 18.85
CA PHE A 302 30.66 -15.91 19.71
C PHE A 302 31.54 -16.90 20.47
N THR A 303 32.63 -17.38 19.86
CA THR A 303 33.49 -18.42 20.47
C THR A 303 34.53 -17.83 21.43
N GLN A 304 34.85 -16.55 21.31
CA GLN A 304 35.85 -15.87 22.13
C GLN A 304 35.31 -14.55 22.71
N PRO A 305 34.31 -14.57 23.62
CA PRO A 305 33.66 -13.36 24.14
C PRO A 305 34.60 -12.37 24.82
N HIS A 306 35.68 -12.87 25.44
CA HIS A 306 36.69 -12.05 26.10
C HIS A 306 37.44 -11.12 25.14
N LEU A 307 37.52 -11.49 23.84
CA LEU A 307 38.14 -10.64 22.84
C LEU A 307 37.28 -9.45 22.46
N THR A 308 35.96 -9.52 22.66
CA THR A 308 35.06 -8.38 22.47
C THR A 308 35.47 -7.19 23.33
N ALA A 309 35.93 -7.43 24.57
CA ALA A 309 36.46 -6.41 25.46
C ALA A 309 37.79 -5.79 24.98
N THR A 310 38.51 -6.45 24.07
CA THR A 310 39.79 -5.96 23.51
C THR A 310 39.63 -5.12 22.24
N ILE A 311 38.41 -5.01 21.70
CA ILE A 311 38.12 -4.28 20.47
C ILE A 311 38.28 -2.76 20.71
N PRO A 312 39.08 -2.03 19.91
CA PRO A 312 39.26 -0.59 20.14
C PRO A 312 37.94 0.20 20.07
N LEU A 313 37.81 1.24 20.91
CA LEU A 313 36.62 2.10 20.97
C LEU A 313 36.27 2.77 19.62
N SER A 314 37.26 2.94 18.74
CA SER A 314 37.06 3.49 17.38
C SER A 314 36.14 2.64 16.51
N PHE A 315 36.04 1.33 16.76
CA PHE A 315 35.11 0.44 16.04
C PHE A 315 33.66 0.65 16.44
N VAL A 316 33.41 1.29 17.57
CA VAL A 316 32.08 1.55 18.12
C VAL A 316 31.65 3.00 17.94
N SER A 317 32.43 3.79 17.18
CA SER A 317 32.10 5.18 16.87
C SER A 317 30.86 5.28 15.95
N PRO A 318 30.19 6.45 15.90
CA PRO A 318 29.04 6.65 15.03
C PRO A 318 29.33 6.34 13.56
N ASP A 319 30.49 6.80 13.07
CA ASP A 319 30.88 6.63 11.67
C ASP A 319 31.19 5.16 11.35
N SER A 320 31.87 4.45 12.27
CA SER A 320 32.16 3.03 12.12
C SER A 320 30.88 2.19 12.10
N LEU A 321 29.95 2.44 13.05
CA LEU A 321 28.68 1.71 13.09
C LEU A 321 27.78 2.04 11.88
N ALA A 322 27.75 3.30 11.44
CA ALA A 322 27.02 3.70 10.24
C ALA A 322 27.56 2.99 8.99
N GLY A 323 28.89 2.97 8.83
CA GLY A 323 29.55 2.26 7.74
C GLY A 323 29.29 0.75 7.79
N MET A 324 29.46 0.12 8.95
CA MET A 324 29.17 -1.31 9.11
C MET A 324 27.70 -1.60 8.80
N LEU A 325 26.77 -0.79 9.27
CA LEU A 325 25.34 -0.99 9.02
C LEU A 325 24.98 -0.85 7.55
N GLN A 326 25.59 0.11 6.85
CA GLN A 326 25.41 0.31 5.42
C GLN A 326 25.92 -0.88 4.60
N TYR A 327 27.11 -1.39 4.93
CA TYR A 327 27.80 -2.40 4.10
C TYR A 327 27.59 -3.84 4.55
N ASN A 328 27.36 -4.07 5.85
CA ASN A 328 27.35 -5.38 6.51
C ASN A 328 26.30 -5.45 7.66
N PRO A 329 25.00 -5.19 7.41
CA PRO A 329 23.99 -5.01 8.46
C PRO A 329 23.84 -6.20 9.42
N LYS A 330 23.98 -7.44 8.91
CA LYS A 330 23.94 -8.66 9.73
C LYS A 330 25.11 -8.74 10.71
N LEU A 331 26.31 -8.35 10.26
CA LEU A 331 27.51 -8.34 11.09
C LEU A 331 27.43 -7.23 12.13
N THR A 332 26.98 -6.04 11.75
CA THR A 332 26.78 -4.90 12.68
C THR A 332 25.88 -5.29 13.83
N ARG A 333 24.79 -5.99 13.54
CA ARG A 333 23.88 -6.51 14.56
C ARG A 333 24.63 -7.36 15.58
N ILE A 334 25.28 -8.42 15.11
CA ILE A 334 25.99 -9.37 15.98
C ILE A 334 27.11 -8.66 16.75
N PHE A 335 27.85 -7.78 16.10
CA PHE A 335 28.91 -7.00 16.70
C PHE A 335 28.40 -6.13 17.86
N VAL A 336 27.30 -5.39 17.64
CA VAL A 336 26.69 -4.56 18.68
C VAL A 336 26.11 -5.41 19.81
N GLU A 337 25.47 -6.54 19.49
CA GLU A 337 24.96 -7.47 20.50
C GLU A 337 26.08 -8.00 21.41
N GLU A 338 27.22 -8.40 20.84
CA GLU A 338 28.33 -8.92 21.61
C GLU A 338 29.06 -7.82 22.40
N ILE A 339 29.17 -6.59 21.88
CA ILE A 339 29.70 -5.43 22.63
C ILE A 339 28.81 -5.11 23.83
N LEU A 340 27.48 -5.15 23.68
CA LEU A 340 26.55 -4.89 24.77
C LEU A 340 26.60 -5.99 25.85
N LYS A 341 26.79 -7.25 25.46
CA LYS A 341 26.89 -8.38 26.41
C LYS A 341 28.24 -8.44 27.11
N TRP A 342 29.34 -8.38 26.35
CA TRP A 342 30.68 -8.75 26.81
C TRP A 342 31.72 -7.64 26.71
N GLY A 343 31.37 -6.50 26.11
CA GLY A 343 32.26 -5.34 26.06
C GLY A 343 32.52 -4.72 27.42
N SER A 344 33.59 -3.94 27.52
CA SER A 344 33.86 -3.09 28.67
C SER A 344 32.75 -2.04 28.84
N ASP A 345 32.62 -1.49 30.04
CA ASP A 345 31.59 -0.47 30.31
C ASP A 345 31.76 0.77 29.43
N GLU A 346 33.01 1.12 29.13
CA GLU A 346 33.34 2.22 28.22
C GLU A 346 32.89 1.91 26.78
N GLN A 347 33.13 0.69 26.29
CA GLN A 347 32.63 0.26 24.98
C GLN A 347 31.11 0.27 24.91
N ARG A 348 30.41 -0.20 25.97
CA ARG A 348 28.94 -0.19 26.02
C ARG A 348 28.38 1.23 25.96
N VAL A 349 28.94 2.15 26.74
CA VAL A 349 28.51 3.56 26.76
C VAL A 349 28.72 4.21 25.39
N VAL A 350 29.91 4.04 24.79
CA VAL A 350 30.21 4.58 23.46
C VAL A 350 29.33 3.95 22.39
N CYS A 351 29.04 2.65 22.48
CA CYS A 351 28.12 1.95 21.57
C CYS A 351 26.72 2.57 21.61
N LEU A 352 26.16 2.73 22.81
CA LEU A 352 24.82 3.29 23.00
C LEU A 352 24.72 4.75 22.52
N GLN A 353 25.73 5.58 22.83
CA GLN A 353 25.80 6.96 22.35
C GLN A 353 25.90 7.02 20.82
N SER A 354 26.68 6.13 20.24
CA SER A 354 26.87 6.08 18.78
C SER A 354 25.59 5.66 18.07
N LEU A 355 24.89 4.64 18.59
CA LEU A 355 23.57 4.21 18.12
C LEU A 355 22.52 5.35 18.17
N GLN A 356 22.54 6.19 19.20
CA GLN A 356 21.64 7.35 19.31
C GLN A 356 21.91 8.43 18.25
N SER A 357 23.16 8.56 17.82
CA SER A 357 23.58 9.57 16.84
C SER A 357 23.39 9.14 15.38
N LEU A 358 23.03 7.88 15.13
CA LEU A 358 22.76 7.38 13.78
C LEU A 358 21.52 8.08 13.20
N LYS A 359 21.64 8.59 11.97
CA LYS A 359 20.50 9.14 11.24
C LYS A 359 19.56 7.99 10.87
N LEU A 360 18.40 7.95 11.52
CA LEU A 360 17.42 6.86 11.41
C LEU A 360 16.87 6.69 9.98
N GLY A 361 17.38 5.70 9.26
CA GLY A 361 16.65 5.03 8.18
C GLY A 361 15.91 3.79 8.72
N ILE A 362 15.19 3.09 7.84
CA ILE A 362 14.36 1.93 8.23
C ILE A 362 15.22 0.78 8.79
N LYS A 363 16.40 0.53 8.18
CA LYS A 363 17.31 -0.54 8.60
C LYS A 363 17.94 -0.26 9.97
N GLU A 364 18.23 1.01 10.24
CA GLU A 364 18.73 1.53 11.51
C GLU A 364 17.66 1.37 12.60
N ALA A 365 16.41 1.68 12.29
CA ALA A 365 15.29 1.54 13.21
C ALA A 365 14.97 0.07 13.56
N GLU A 366 15.08 -0.84 12.59
CA GLU A 366 14.94 -2.28 12.81
C GLU A 366 16.04 -2.83 13.73
N LEU A 367 17.30 -2.43 13.50
CA LEU A 367 18.42 -2.81 14.37
C LEU A 367 18.20 -2.30 15.80
N LEU A 368 17.81 -1.05 15.98
CA LEU A 368 17.55 -0.48 17.31
C LEU A 368 16.40 -1.19 18.04
N ASN A 369 15.33 -1.55 17.34
CA ASN A 369 14.23 -2.32 17.91
C ASN A 369 14.66 -3.72 18.35
N ASP A 370 15.50 -4.40 17.56
CA ASP A 370 16.04 -5.71 17.91
C ASP A 370 16.99 -5.63 19.12
N LEU A 371 17.85 -4.60 19.19
CA LEU A 371 18.77 -4.37 20.31
C LEU A 371 18.03 -4.00 21.61
N ALA A 372 16.97 -3.18 21.53
CA ALA A 372 16.13 -2.85 22.67
C ALA A 372 15.49 -4.11 23.30
N ARG A 373 15.14 -5.12 22.48
CA ARG A 373 14.64 -6.42 22.96
C ARG A 373 15.71 -7.21 23.70
N ILE A 374 16.98 -7.08 23.33
CA ILE A 374 18.09 -7.81 23.96
C ILE A 374 18.44 -7.19 25.29
N VAL A 375 18.57 -5.85 25.34
CA VAL A 375 18.80 -5.11 26.59
C VAL A 375 17.64 -5.33 27.56
N GLY A 376 16.39 -5.32 27.07
CA GLY A 376 15.20 -5.56 27.90
C GLY A 376 14.96 -7.00 28.34
N ARG A 377 15.71 -7.99 27.82
CA ARG A 377 15.56 -9.41 28.22
C ARG A 377 16.32 -9.78 29.49
N GLY A 378 17.18 -8.91 30.02
CA GLY A 378 17.84 -9.13 31.32
C GLY A 378 18.64 -10.43 31.43
N ASP A 379 19.04 -11.04 30.30
CA ASP A 379 19.71 -12.35 30.27
C ASP A 379 21.24 -12.22 30.45
N GLY A 380 21.70 -11.05 30.92
CA GLY A 380 23.08 -10.81 31.31
C GLY A 380 23.37 -11.49 32.64
N GLY A 381 24.19 -12.54 32.61
CA GLY A 381 24.64 -13.25 33.79
C GLY A 381 25.14 -12.30 34.88
N ARG A 382 24.75 -12.60 36.12
CA ARG A 382 25.10 -11.94 37.39
C ARG A 382 26.48 -11.28 37.37
N GLY A 383 26.53 -10.02 36.97
CA GLY A 383 27.50 -9.04 37.43
C GLY A 383 26.75 -8.14 38.39
N ASP A 384 27.36 -7.83 39.52
CA ASP A 384 26.83 -6.98 40.60
C ASP A 384 26.52 -5.57 40.05
N TRP A 385 25.24 -5.21 39.93
CA TRP A 385 24.77 -3.91 39.41
C TRP A 385 24.21 -2.99 40.52
N ASP A 386 24.17 -3.43 41.78
CA ASP A 386 23.38 -2.82 42.86
C ASP A 386 23.88 -1.43 43.34
N GLY A 387 24.99 -0.92 42.80
CA GLY A 387 25.62 0.31 43.31
C GLY A 387 25.31 1.62 42.58
N ILE A 388 24.74 1.60 41.36
CA ILE A 388 24.61 2.80 40.50
C ILE A 388 23.24 2.85 39.80
N GLU A 389 22.22 2.21 40.37
CA GLU A 389 20.94 2.01 39.69
C GLU A 389 20.00 3.20 39.88
N GLU A 390 19.94 3.80 41.07
CA GLU A 390 18.94 4.83 41.40
C GLU A 390 19.18 6.17 40.67
N GLU A 391 20.44 6.59 40.49
CA GLU A 391 20.73 7.86 39.80
C GLU A 391 20.70 7.71 38.26
N LYS A 392 20.95 6.51 37.74
CA LYS A 392 20.86 6.20 36.30
C LYS A 392 19.42 5.95 35.86
N GLU A 393 18.61 5.29 36.69
CA GLU A 393 17.19 5.05 36.43
C GLU A 393 16.42 6.38 36.41
N VAL A 394 16.66 7.27 37.38
CA VAL A 394 16.02 8.60 37.39
C VAL A 394 16.45 9.48 36.21
N ARG A 395 17.72 9.38 35.77
CA ARG A 395 18.21 10.15 34.61
C ARG A 395 17.72 9.58 33.28
N MET A 396 17.65 8.26 33.15
CA MET A 396 17.13 7.56 31.97
C MET A 396 15.61 7.75 31.86
N GLU A 397 14.88 7.68 32.97
CA GLU A 397 13.43 7.91 33.01
C GLU A 397 13.08 9.37 32.68
N ARG A 398 13.89 10.35 33.12
CA ARG A 398 13.74 11.76 32.73
C ARG A 398 14.05 12.00 31.25
N GLN A 399 15.05 11.31 30.68
CA GLN A 399 15.39 11.40 29.26
C GLN A 399 14.33 10.71 28.38
N VAL A 400 13.78 9.57 28.81
CA VAL A 400 12.65 8.90 28.15
C VAL A 400 11.39 9.76 28.20
N LYS A 401 11.08 10.39 29.34
CA LYS A 401 9.94 11.33 29.47
C LYS A 401 10.13 12.60 28.62
N ALA A 402 11.36 13.12 28.50
CA ALA A 402 11.66 14.26 27.62
C ALA A 402 11.56 13.91 26.13
N VAL A 403 11.93 12.69 25.74
CA VAL A 403 11.78 12.17 24.36
C VAL A 403 10.31 11.87 24.03
N GLN A 404 9.53 11.35 24.99
CA GLN A 404 8.08 11.17 24.85
C GLN A 404 7.32 12.51 24.76
N ALA A 405 7.79 13.57 25.43
CA ALA A 405 7.20 14.90 25.36
C ALA A 405 7.40 15.60 24.01
N VAL A 406 8.38 15.18 23.21
CA VAL A 406 8.71 15.77 21.89
C VAL A 406 8.08 14.96 20.72
N SER A 407 7.47 13.80 20.99
CA SER A 407 6.82 12.95 19.97
C SER A 407 5.41 12.50 20.39
N THR A 408 4.48 13.45 20.46
CA THR A 408 3.10 13.25 20.94
C THR A 408 2.15 12.46 20.01
N PRO A 409 2.30 12.40 18.67
CA PRO A 409 1.29 11.74 17.83
C PRO A 409 1.26 10.20 17.94
N THR A 410 2.39 9.56 18.24
CA THR A 410 2.59 8.10 18.20
C THR A 410 2.56 7.40 19.57
N ALA A 411 2.63 8.16 20.67
CA ALA A 411 2.72 7.62 22.03
C ALA A 411 1.57 6.63 22.37
N TRP A 412 0.36 6.92 21.87
CA TRP A 412 -0.81 6.06 22.11
C TRP A 412 -0.69 4.68 21.43
N VAL A 413 -0.08 4.58 20.24
CA VAL A 413 0.12 3.29 19.55
C VAL A 413 1.14 2.46 20.33
N ILE A 414 2.23 3.10 20.76
CA ILE A 414 3.31 2.46 21.50
C ILE A 414 2.79 1.88 22.82
N GLU A 415 2.10 2.69 23.63
CA GLU A 415 1.50 2.24 24.91
C GLU A 415 0.58 1.03 24.71
N ARG A 416 -0.19 1.02 23.62
CA ARG A 416 -1.10 -0.09 23.31
C ARG A 416 -0.38 -1.32 22.79
N ILE A 417 0.65 -1.16 21.95
CA ILE A 417 1.52 -2.27 21.54
C ILE A 417 2.12 -2.93 22.78
N GLU A 418 2.68 -2.14 23.71
CA GLU A 418 3.27 -2.63 24.94
C GLU A 418 2.25 -3.38 25.81
N LYS A 419 1.04 -2.84 25.94
CA LYS A 419 -0.05 -3.49 26.67
C LYS A 419 -0.39 -4.85 26.05
N VAL A 420 -0.56 -4.92 24.74
CA VAL A 420 -0.94 -6.16 24.04
C VAL A 420 0.19 -7.18 24.11
N VAL A 421 1.44 -6.75 23.97
CA VAL A 421 2.61 -7.63 24.14
C VAL A 421 2.66 -8.19 25.57
N ARG A 422 2.34 -7.40 26.59
CA ARG A 422 2.28 -7.86 27.98
C ARG A 422 1.17 -8.89 28.18
N GLU A 423 -0.01 -8.65 27.63
CA GLU A 423 -1.13 -9.59 27.65
C GLU A 423 -0.77 -10.90 26.93
N LEU A 424 -0.19 -10.83 25.73
CA LEU A 424 0.24 -12.00 24.96
C LEU A 424 1.31 -12.84 25.67
N LYS A 425 2.24 -12.19 26.40
CA LYS A 425 3.25 -12.87 27.22
C LYS A 425 2.64 -13.57 28.44
N GLY A 426 1.59 -13.01 29.03
CA GLY A 426 0.89 -13.61 30.17
C GLY A 426 -0.02 -14.79 29.80
N MET A 427 -0.31 -14.97 28.51
CA MET A 427 -1.19 -16.04 28.04
C MET A 427 -0.42 -17.36 27.86
N GLU A 428 -0.94 -18.41 28.49
CA GLU A 428 -0.41 -19.77 28.39
C GLU A 428 -0.32 -20.27 26.94
N VAL A 429 0.65 -21.14 26.68
CA VAL A 429 1.00 -21.64 25.33
C VAL A 429 -0.16 -22.35 24.64
N TRP A 430 -1.05 -23.01 25.38
CA TRP A 430 -2.17 -23.79 24.83
C TRP A 430 -3.40 -22.95 24.46
N ARG A 431 -3.38 -21.63 24.66
CA ARG A 431 -4.48 -20.72 24.31
C ARG A 431 -4.28 -20.00 22.98
N VAL A 432 -3.86 -20.73 21.95
CA VAL A 432 -3.56 -20.18 20.61
C VAL A 432 -4.74 -19.38 20.06
N ASN A 433 -5.97 -19.92 20.12
CA ASN A 433 -7.17 -19.24 19.63
C ASN A 433 -7.48 -17.92 20.37
N GLU A 434 -7.17 -17.86 21.68
CA GLU A 434 -7.41 -16.65 22.47
C GLU A 434 -6.35 -15.57 22.14
N LYS A 435 -5.10 -15.98 21.89
CA LYS A 435 -4.05 -15.09 21.39
C LYS A 435 -4.40 -14.50 20.03
N VAL A 436 -4.79 -15.35 19.08
CA VAL A 436 -5.21 -14.93 17.73
C VAL A 436 -6.38 -13.96 17.80
N ARG A 437 -7.40 -14.27 18.62
CA ARG A 437 -8.55 -13.39 18.81
C ARG A 437 -8.15 -12.03 19.41
N LEU A 438 -7.28 -12.03 20.42
CA LEU A 438 -6.78 -10.80 21.03
C LEU A 438 -6.03 -9.93 20.02
N ILE A 439 -5.16 -10.54 19.20
CA ILE A 439 -4.41 -9.85 18.14
C ILE A 439 -5.39 -9.25 17.12
N HIS A 440 -6.36 -10.05 16.64
CA HIS A 440 -7.34 -9.62 15.65
C HIS A 440 -8.17 -8.43 16.18
N ASP A 441 -8.78 -8.57 17.36
CA ASP A 441 -9.62 -7.54 17.98
C ASP A 441 -8.82 -6.24 18.23
N THR A 442 -7.54 -6.38 18.61
CA THR A 442 -6.63 -5.26 18.81
C THR A 442 -6.34 -4.53 17.50
N VAL A 443 -5.90 -5.26 16.47
CA VAL A 443 -5.57 -4.66 15.17
C VAL A 443 -6.81 -3.99 14.58
N GLU A 444 -7.97 -4.64 14.62
CA GLU A 444 -9.21 -4.05 14.13
C GLU A 444 -9.58 -2.77 14.89
N LYS A 445 -9.41 -2.76 16.22
CA LYS A 445 -9.61 -1.56 17.03
C LYS A 445 -8.67 -0.42 16.63
N TRP A 446 -7.39 -0.71 16.38
CA TRP A 446 -6.43 0.31 15.95
C TRP A 446 -6.75 0.86 14.56
N ILE A 447 -7.21 0.00 13.64
CA ILE A 447 -7.65 0.42 12.30
C ILE A 447 -8.83 1.40 12.41
N ARG A 448 -9.85 1.09 13.24
CA ARG A 448 -10.99 1.99 13.46
C ARG A 448 -10.58 3.33 14.08
N GLU A 449 -9.50 3.36 14.85
CA GLU A 449 -8.97 4.60 15.43
C GLU A 449 -8.16 5.41 14.42
N LEU A 450 -7.37 4.76 13.57
CA LEU A 450 -6.72 5.42 12.43
C LEU A 450 -7.75 6.08 11.51
N GLU A 451 -8.90 5.44 11.25
CA GLU A 451 -9.99 6.02 10.45
C GLU A 451 -10.54 7.32 11.08
N LYS A 452 -10.67 7.38 12.42
CA LYS A 452 -11.06 8.60 13.12
C LYS A 452 -10.00 9.69 13.00
N LYS A 453 -8.72 9.29 13.03
CA LYS A 453 -7.58 10.20 12.91
C LYS A 453 -7.38 10.74 11.50
N GLU A 454 -7.76 9.98 10.47
CA GLU A 454 -7.53 10.35 9.06
C GLU A 454 -8.09 11.74 8.70
N ASN A 455 -9.18 12.14 9.34
CA ASN A 455 -9.81 13.45 9.11
C ASN A 455 -9.29 14.57 10.01
N THR A 456 -8.52 14.25 11.07
CA THR A 456 -8.15 15.20 12.13
C THR A 456 -6.65 15.42 12.25
N HIS A 457 -5.82 14.50 11.76
CA HIS A 457 -4.37 14.52 11.94
C HIS A 457 -3.62 14.76 10.61
N PRO A 458 -2.42 15.36 10.66
CA PRO A 458 -1.53 15.44 9.51
C PRO A 458 -1.19 14.04 8.96
N LYS A 459 -1.03 13.93 7.63
CA LYS A 459 -0.71 12.65 6.97
C LYS A 459 0.57 11.99 7.47
N GLN A 460 1.56 12.79 7.89
CA GLN A 460 2.84 12.27 8.42
C GLN A 460 2.64 11.51 9.73
N ASP A 461 1.75 11.98 10.61
CA ASP A 461 1.46 11.31 11.87
C ASP A 461 0.66 10.04 11.63
N LEU A 462 -0.31 10.11 10.71
CA LEU A 462 -1.06 8.94 10.28
C LEU A 462 -0.13 7.88 9.67
N GLN A 463 0.87 8.29 8.86
CA GLN A 463 1.86 7.39 8.29
C GLN A 463 2.70 6.69 9.37
N ARG A 464 3.15 7.42 10.39
CA ARG A 464 3.90 6.83 11.51
C ARG A 464 3.04 5.83 12.29
N ASP A 465 1.78 6.15 12.57
CA ASP A 465 0.86 5.22 13.25
C ASP A 465 0.65 3.95 12.39
N ILE A 466 0.48 4.08 11.07
CA ILE A 466 0.37 2.95 10.13
C ILE A 466 1.64 2.08 10.15
N GLN A 467 2.83 2.70 10.11
CA GLN A 467 4.11 2.00 10.16
C GLN A 467 4.25 1.16 11.45
N LEU A 468 3.87 1.71 12.60
CA LEU A 468 3.91 0.99 13.87
C LEU A 468 2.96 -0.21 13.90
N ILE A 469 1.75 -0.07 13.34
CA ILE A 469 0.82 -1.19 13.20
C ILE A 469 1.38 -2.26 12.27
N VAL A 470 1.99 -1.88 11.15
CA VAL A 470 2.65 -2.82 10.22
C VAL A 470 3.74 -3.60 10.95
N LEU A 471 4.64 -2.91 11.66
CA LEU A 471 5.72 -3.55 12.41
C LEU A 471 5.19 -4.51 13.48
N PHE A 472 4.11 -4.13 14.17
CA PHE A 472 3.44 -5.02 15.12
C PHE A 472 2.93 -6.29 14.44
N ILE A 473 2.18 -6.17 13.35
CA ILE A 473 1.64 -7.32 12.61
C ILE A 473 2.78 -8.22 12.10
N GLN A 474 3.83 -7.65 11.51
CA GLN A 474 5.00 -8.40 11.05
C GLN A 474 5.70 -9.12 12.20
N SER A 475 5.83 -8.48 13.36
CA SER A 475 6.44 -9.10 14.55
C SER A 475 5.60 -10.28 15.05
N VAL A 476 4.28 -10.13 15.12
CA VAL A 476 3.38 -11.21 15.57
C VAL A 476 3.45 -12.41 14.61
N LEU A 477 3.44 -12.17 13.30
CA LEU A 477 3.57 -13.22 12.29
C LEU A 477 4.94 -13.92 12.37
N ARG A 478 6.03 -13.15 12.56
CA ARG A 478 7.40 -13.69 12.66
C ARG A 478 7.61 -14.54 13.91
N GLU A 479 6.99 -14.15 15.03
CA GLU A 479 7.08 -14.88 16.30
C GLU A 479 6.13 -16.08 16.37
N GLY A 480 5.35 -16.35 15.31
CA GLY A 480 4.37 -17.43 15.30
C GLY A 480 3.22 -17.20 16.28
N GLY A 481 2.93 -15.93 16.62
CA GLY A 481 1.81 -15.56 17.48
C GLY A 481 0.45 -15.79 16.82
N CYS A 482 0.42 -15.77 15.49
CA CYS A 482 -0.71 -16.17 14.64
C CYS A 482 -0.21 -16.62 13.27
N GLU A 483 -1.04 -17.36 12.53
CA GLU A 483 -0.76 -17.69 11.14
C GLU A 483 -1.17 -16.54 10.21
N VAL A 484 -0.59 -16.50 9.01
CA VAL A 484 -0.91 -15.50 7.98
C VAL A 484 -2.40 -15.55 7.64
N GLN A 485 -2.99 -16.75 7.62
CA GLN A 485 -4.39 -17.03 7.36
C GLN A 485 -5.31 -16.37 8.39
N ASP A 486 -4.89 -16.31 9.66
CA ASP A 486 -5.68 -15.72 10.75
C ASP A 486 -5.84 -14.20 10.61
N LEU A 487 -4.85 -13.54 10.01
CA LEU A 487 -4.82 -12.09 9.80
C LEU A 487 -5.08 -11.67 8.36
N PHE A 488 -5.26 -12.61 7.44
CA PHE A 488 -5.29 -12.33 6.00
C PHE A 488 -6.28 -11.22 5.64
N TYR A 489 -7.54 -11.32 6.08
CA TYR A 489 -8.56 -10.34 5.74
C TYR A 489 -8.38 -9.00 6.45
N THR A 490 -7.87 -9.02 7.68
CA THR A 490 -7.58 -7.81 8.45
C THR A 490 -6.44 -7.03 7.79
N VAL A 491 -5.39 -7.72 7.37
CA VAL A 491 -4.25 -7.14 6.65
C VAL A 491 -4.67 -6.69 5.25
N GLN A 492 -5.50 -7.45 4.54
CA GLN A 492 -6.03 -7.04 3.24
C GLN A 492 -6.88 -5.77 3.36
N GLY A 493 -7.79 -5.71 4.35
CA GLY A 493 -8.59 -4.53 4.65
C GLY A 493 -7.75 -3.32 5.05
N PHE A 494 -6.70 -3.54 5.85
CA PHE A 494 -5.74 -2.51 6.21
C PHE A 494 -4.93 -2.00 5.01
N GLY A 495 -4.38 -2.91 4.20
CA GLY A 495 -3.58 -2.60 3.02
C GLY A 495 -4.37 -1.88 1.94
N THR A 496 -5.65 -2.23 1.75
CA THR A 496 -6.54 -1.54 0.82
C THR A 496 -6.91 -0.13 1.30
N ARG A 497 -7.16 0.08 2.60
CA ARG A 497 -7.47 1.42 3.16
C ARG A 497 -6.26 2.35 3.17
N TYR A 498 -5.11 1.84 3.61
CA TYR A 498 -3.88 2.63 3.74
C TYR A 498 -2.91 2.41 2.59
N LEU A 499 -3.46 2.15 1.41
CA LEU A 499 -2.73 1.85 0.18
C LEU A 499 -1.68 2.91 -0.18
N TRP A 500 -1.88 4.16 0.21
CA TRP A 500 -0.94 5.25 -0.04
C TRP A 500 0.35 5.12 0.80
N CYS A 501 0.31 4.41 1.92
CA CYS A 501 1.46 4.12 2.77
C CYS A 501 2.24 2.91 2.24
N ARG A 502 3.56 3.04 2.09
CA ARG A 502 4.42 2.00 1.49
C ARG A 502 4.41 0.71 2.28
N GLU A 503 4.49 0.83 3.59
CA GLU A 503 4.63 -0.26 4.55
C GLU A 503 3.35 -1.09 4.62
N ALA A 504 2.18 -0.45 4.51
CA ALA A 504 0.90 -1.16 4.40
C ALA A 504 0.82 -1.98 3.10
N ARG A 505 1.37 -1.47 1.98
CA ARG A 505 1.46 -2.24 0.72
C ARG A 505 2.41 -3.42 0.83
N GLU A 506 3.59 -3.21 1.40
CA GLU A 506 4.59 -4.27 1.61
C GLU A 506 4.04 -5.37 2.52
N LEU A 507 3.34 -5.00 3.59
CA LEU A 507 2.63 -5.96 4.44
C LEU A 507 1.55 -6.73 3.67
N MET A 508 0.78 -6.05 2.82
CA MET A 508 -0.24 -6.68 2.00
C MET A 508 0.37 -7.64 0.98
N VAL A 509 1.52 -7.32 0.38
CA VAL A 509 2.26 -8.23 -0.51
C VAL A 509 2.76 -9.44 0.30
N MET A 510 3.35 -9.21 1.48
CA MET A 510 3.84 -10.28 2.36
C MET A 510 2.72 -11.27 2.76
N VAL A 511 1.52 -10.77 3.03
CA VAL A 511 0.39 -11.59 3.51
C VAL A 511 -0.49 -12.13 2.37
N CYS A 512 -0.73 -11.34 1.33
CA CYS A 512 -1.67 -11.65 0.26
C CYS A 512 -1.02 -12.11 -1.06
N GLY A 513 0.29 -11.90 -1.25
CA GLY A 513 0.87 -11.90 -2.58
C GLY A 513 2.35 -12.25 -2.62
N GLY A 514 2.66 -13.53 -2.47
CA GLY A 514 3.88 -14.12 -3.01
C GLY A 514 3.63 -15.54 -3.51
N PRO A 515 3.06 -15.75 -4.73
CA PRO A 515 2.90 -17.08 -5.33
C PRO A 515 4.24 -17.75 -5.76
N GLY A 516 5.35 -17.47 -5.05
CA GLY A 516 6.68 -17.95 -5.39
C GLY A 516 7.54 -18.47 -4.23
N GLN A 517 7.00 -18.56 -3.00
CA GLN A 517 7.72 -19.13 -1.85
C GLN A 517 7.03 -20.37 -1.26
N GLY A 518 6.39 -21.16 -2.12
CA GLY A 518 6.09 -22.56 -1.81
C GLY A 518 7.33 -23.43 -2.07
N GLN A 519 8.25 -23.47 -1.10
CA GLN A 519 9.13 -24.61 -0.84
C GLN A 519 9.17 -24.87 0.66
#